data_AF-A0A6V8KZW1-F1
#
_entry.id   AF-A0A6V8KZW1-F1
#
_cell.length_a   1.000
_cell.length_b   1.000
_cell.length_c   1.000
_cell.angle_alpha   90.00
_cell.angle_beta   90.00
_cell.angle_gamma   90.00
#
_symmetry.space_group_name_H-M   'P 1'
#
loop_
_entity.id
_entity.type
_entity.pdbx_description
1 polymer ?
#
loop_
_entity_poly.entity_id
_entity_poly.type
_entity_poly.pdbx_seq_one_letter_code
_entity_poly.pdbx_strand_id
1 'polypeptide(L)'
;MFATSKGTELDRHNVLRAFRRVAKAAGLNAREWTPRELRHSFVSLLSDNGVKIEDIADLCGHSGTTVTERVYRHQLRPVLLTGAVAMDDIFGAGENA
;
A
#
# COMPACT_ATOMS: atom_id res chain seq x y z
N MET A 1 -8.17 10.51 18.73
CA MET A 1 -6.87 11.00 19.24
C MET A 1 -6.20 9.86 20.03
N PHE A 2 -4.90 9.64 19.85
CA PHE A 2 -4.14 8.69 20.69
C PHE A 2 -3.38 9.44 21.78
N ALA A 3 -3.55 9.03 23.04
CA ALA A 3 -3.03 9.74 24.19
C ALA A 3 -1.91 8.97 24.92
N THR A 4 -1.03 9.71 25.60
CA THR A 4 -0.08 9.20 26.59
C THR A 4 -0.83 8.79 27.87
N SER A 5 -0.15 8.12 28.80
CA SER A 5 -0.70 7.84 30.13
C SER A 5 -1.02 9.10 30.95
N LYS A 6 -0.54 10.27 30.52
CA LYS A 6 -0.84 11.58 31.14
C LYS A 6 -1.97 12.33 30.41
N GLY A 7 -2.60 11.72 29.40
CA GLY A 7 -3.70 12.31 28.64
C GLY A 7 -3.29 13.30 27.55
N THR A 8 -1.99 13.50 27.31
CA THR A 8 -1.49 14.36 26.21
C THR A 8 -1.39 13.58 24.90
N GLU A 9 -1.33 14.25 23.76
CA GLU A 9 -1.15 13.58 22.46
C GLU A 9 0.17 12.78 22.38
N LEU A 10 0.14 11.64 21.70
CA LEU A 10 1.36 10.89 21.36
C LEU A 10 2.14 11.61 20.28
N ASP A 11 3.44 11.82 20.52
CA ASP A 11 4.36 12.29 19.48
C ASP A 11 4.91 11.13 18.63
N ARG A 12 5.61 11.48 17.54
CA ARG A 12 6.25 10.51 16.64
C ARG A 12 7.26 9.58 17.33
N HIS A 13 7.93 10.05 18.39
CA HIS A 13 8.92 9.28 19.13
C HIS A 13 8.26 8.27 20.06
N ASN A 14 7.09 8.60 20.62
CA ASN A 14 6.29 7.69 21.43
C ASN A 14 5.86 6.50 20.58
N VAL A 15 5.30 6.78 19.40
CA VAL A 15 4.86 5.77 18.43
C VAL A 15 6.04 4.92 17.95
N LEU A 16 7.15 5.53 17.54
CA LEU A 16 8.33 4.81 17.08
C LEU A 16 8.89 3.88 18.17
N ARG A 17 8.92 4.33 19.44
CA ARG A 17 9.41 3.52 20.56
C ARG A 17 8.51 2.31 20.82
N ALA A 18 7.19 2.51 20.77
CA ALA A 18 6.23 1.42 20.91
C ALA A 18 6.35 0.41 19.76
N PHE A 19 6.41 0.90 18.52
CA PHE A 19 6.58 0.07 17.32
C PHE A 19 7.85 -0.79 17.38
N ARG A 20 8.99 -0.20 17.78
CA ARG A 20 10.26 -0.93 17.90
C ARG A 20 10.21 -2.10 18.87
N ARG A 21 9.41 -2.02 19.94
CA ARG A 21 9.20 -3.16 20.86
C ARG A 21 8.52 -4.32 20.14
N VAL A 22 7.49 -4.02 19.35
CA VAL A 22 6.77 -5.02 18.54
C VAL A 22 7.67 -5.61 17.46
N ALA A 23 8.39 -4.76 16.71
CA ALA A 23 9.32 -5.22 15.67
C ALA A 23 10.39 -6.17 16.23
N LYS A 24 10.97 -5.85 17.40
CA LYS A 24 11.92 -6.73 18.07
C LYS A 24 11.29 -8.06 18.48
N ALA A 25 10.08 -8.03 19.05
CA ALA A 25 9.36 -9.23 19.45
C ALA A 25 9.02 -10.12 18.25
N ALA A 26 8.79 -9.53 17.08
CA ALA A 26 8.57 -10.22 15.81
C ALA A 26 9.85 -10.71 15.11
N GLY A 27 11.03 -10.54 15.71
CA GLY A 27 12.31 -10.96 15.12
C GLY A 27 12.84 -10.03 14.02
N LEU A 28 12.29 -8.82 13.87
CA LEU A 28 12.70 -7.85 12.87
C LEU A 28 13.81 -6.92 13.41
N ASN A 29 14.58 -6.31 12.50
CA ASN A 29 15.57 -5.31 12.87
C ASN A 29 14.90 -4.00 13.32
N ALA A 30 14.64 -3.88 14.62
CA ALA A 30 13.96 -2.73 15.20
C ALA A 30 14.69 -1.38 14.99
N ARG A 31 15.97 -1.35 14.60
CA ARG A 31 16.66 -0.08 14.30
C ARG A 31 16.29 0.46 12.93
N GLU A 32 16.14 -0.43 11.96
CA GLU A 32 15.84 -0.12 10.55
C GLU A 32 14.33 0.01 10.30
N TRP A 33 13.53 -0.81 10.98
CA TRP A 33 12.09 -0.82 10.79
C TRP A 33 11.43 0.41 11.43
N THR A 34 10.51 1.01 10.69
CA THR A 34 9.70 2.15 11.13
C THR A 34 8.21 1.91 10.81
N PRO A 35 7.27 2.64 11.43
CA PRO A 35 5.84 2.50 11.11
C PRO A 35 5.50 2.69 9.62
N ARG A 36 6.38 3.34 8.84
CA ARG A 36 6.24 3.47 7.38
C ARG A 36 6.16 2.10 6.68
N GLU A 37 6.83 1.09 7.20
CA GLU A 37 6.80 -0.26 6.61
C GLU A 37 5.40 -0.90 6.69
N LEU A 38 4.58 -0.51 7.68
CA LEU A 38 3.18 -0.92 7.74
C LEU A 38 2.35 -0.27 6.61
N ARG A 39 2.63 0.99 6.27
CA ARG A 39 2.00 1.66 5.12
C ARG A 39 2.40 0.97 3.83
N HIS A 40 3.67 0.58 3.70
CA HIS A 40 4.11 -0.18 2.54
C HIS A 40 3.38 -1.51 2.44
N SER A 41 3.29 -2.25 3.55
CA SER A 41 2.57 -3.53 3.61
C SER A 41 1.09 -3.39 3.25
N PHE A 42 0.42 -2.36 3.74
CA PHE A 42 -0.98 -2.06 3.42
C PHE A 42 -1.19 -1.88 1.91
N VAL A 43 -0.38 -1.03 1.28
CA VAL A 43 -0.47 -0.80 -0.17
C VAL A 43 -0.14 -2.08 -0.94
N SER A 44 0.89 -2.82 -0.52
CA SER A 44 1.27 -4.08 -1.15
C SER A 44 0.14 -5.09 -1.16
N LEU A 45 -0.52 -5.30 -0.03
CA LEU A 45 -1.62 -6.25 0.11
C LEU A 45 -2.82 -5.85 -0.75
N LEU A 46 -3.20 -4.56 -0.77
CA LEU A 46 -4.33 -4.11 -1.60
C LEU A 46 -4.03 -4.23 -3.10
N SER A 47 -2.81 -3.88 -3.52
CA SER A 47 -2.35 -4.04 -4.90
C SER A 47 -2.38 -5.51 -5.34
N ASP A 48 -1.85 -6.41 -4.51
CA ASP A 48 -1.83 -7.85 -4.78
C ASP A 48 -3.24 -8.46 -4.89
N ASN A 49 -4.21 -7.87 -4.19
CA ASN A 49 -5.63 -8.24 -4.24
C ASN A 49 -6.42 -7.50 -5.34
N GLY A 50 -5.74 -6.83 -6.28
CA GLY A 50 -6.37 -6.22 -7.46
C GLY A 50 -7.16 -4.95 -7.20
N VAL A 51 -6.98 -4.30 -6.06
CA VAL A 51 -7.60 -2.99 -5.77
C VAL A 51 -6.96 -1.93 -6.67
N LYS A 52 -7.80 -1.04 -7.22
CA LYS A 52 -7.33 0.02 -8.13
C LYS A 52 -6.38 0.98 -7.43
N ILE A 53 -5.40 1.49 -8.16
CA ILE A 53 -4.34 2.33 -7.59
C ILE A 53 -4.87 3.67 -7.09
N GLU A 54 -5.93 4.18 -7.70
CA GLU A 54 -6.67 5.37 -7.31
C GLU A 54 -7.32 5.17 -5.95
N ASP A 55 -8.05 4.08 -5.77
CA ASP A 55 -8.71 3.73 -4.50
C ASP A 55 -7.67 3.55 -3.37
N ILE A 56 -6.53 2.93 -3.67
CA ILE A 56 -5.43 2.80 -2.71
C ILE A 56 -4.82 4.16 -2.35
N ALA A 57 -4.67 5.06 -3.33
CA ALA A 57 -4.16 6.41 -3.11
C ALA A 57 -5.09 7.24 -2.21
N ASP A 58 -6.40 7.12 -2.43
CA ASP A 58 -7.43 7.77 -1.61
C ASP A 58 -7.42 7.25 -0.17
N LEU A 59 -7.33 5.92 0.03
CA LEU A 59 -7.18 5.32 1.36
C LEU A 59 -5.89 5.78 2.07
N CYS A 60 -4.85 6.06 1.31
CA CYS A 60 -3.61 6.64 1.84
C CYS A 60 -3.69 8.17 2.03
N GLY A 61 -4.78 8.83 1.68
CA GLY A 61 -4.91 10.28 1.73
C GLY A 61 -3.86 11.01 0.88
N HIS A 62 -3.43 10.39 -0.22
CA HIS A 62 -2.54 11.06 -1.18
C HIS A 62 -3.36 12.04 -2.03
N SER A 63 -2.79 13.20 -2.36
CA SER A 63 -3.45 14.19 -3.23
C SER A 63 -3.49 13.78 -4.72
N GLY A 64 -3.08 12.55 -5.04
CA GLY A 64 -2.96 12.00 -6.38
C GLY A 64 -2.19 10.67 -6.38
N THR A 65 -2.17 9.99 -7.52
CA THR A 65 -1.61 8.62 -7.63
C THR A 65 -0.09 8.58 -7.78
N THR A 66 0.58 9.69 -8.11
CA THR A 66 2.02 9.72 -8.44
C THR A 66 2.91 9.10 -7.35
N VAL A 67 2.61 9.33 -6.08
CA VAL A 67 3.36 8.73 -4.96
C VAL A 67 3.09 7.23 -4.90
N THR A 68 1.84 6.81 -5.05
CA THR A 68 1.45 5.40 -4.98
C THR A 68 2.00 4.63 -6.19
N GLU A 69 1.85 5.16 -7.40
CA GLU A 69 2.41 4.58 -8.63
C GLU A 69 3.93 4.46 -8.55
N ARG A 70 4.66 5.52 -8.19
CA ARG A 70 6.14 5.51 -8.18
C ARG A 70 6.72 4.55 -7.14
N VAL A 71 6.09 4.48 -5.96
CA VAL A 71 6.60 3.70 -4.84
C VAL A 71 6.16 2.24 -4.92
N TYR A 72 5.01 1.95 -5.54
CA TYR A 72 4.39 0.61 -5.52
C TYR A 72 4.22 -0.04 -6.90
N ARG A 73 4.73 0.57 -7.97
CA ARG A 73 4.68 0.06 -9.36
C ARG A 73 5.06 -1.41 -9.52
N HIS A 74 5.96 -1.90 -8.68
CA HIS A 74 6.50 -3.25 -8.81
C HIS A 74 5.48 -4.35 -8.46
N GLN A 75 4.42 -4.03 -7.70
CA GLN A 75 3.38 -4.96 -7.26
C GLN A 75 2.08 -4.89 -8.05
N LEU A 76 1.91 -3.90 -8.95
CA LEU A 76 0.73 -3.72 -9.80
C LEU A 76 0.78 -4.54 -11.11
N ARG A 77 1.74 -5.47 -11.23
CA ARG A 77 1.85 -6.36 -12.40
C ARG A 77 0.87 -7.52 -12.20
N PRO A 78 -0.39 -7.38 -12.67
CA PRO A 78 -0.65 -7.67 -14.08
C PRO A 78 -1.68 -6.75 -14.77
N VAL A 79 -1.82 -5.47 -14.39
CA VAL A 79 -2.83 -4.58 -15.04
C VAL A 79 -2.62 -4.42 -16.56
N LEU A 80 -1.38 -4.51 -17.05
CA LEU A 80 -1.09 -4.44 -18.49
C LEU A 80 -1.70 -5.60 -19.28
N LEU A 81 -1.83 -6.78 -18.68
CA LEU A 81 -2.45 -7.94 -19.33
C LEU A 81 -3.97 -7.81 -19.38
N THR A 82 -4.59 -7.21 -18.34
CA THR A 82 -6.03 -6.97 -18.32
C THR A 82 -6.48 -6.07 -19.46
N GLY A 83 -5.71 -5.05 -19.80
CA GLY A 83 -6.01 -4.17 -20.94
C GLY A 83 -5.95 -4.90 -22.28
N ALA A 84 -4.95 -5.76 -22.48
CA ALA A 84 -4.82 -6.57 -23.69
C ALA A 84 -5.98 -7.57 -23.81
N VAL A 85 -6.30 -8.30 -22.74
CA VAL A 85 -7.44 -9.24 -22.72
C VAL A 85 -8.77 -8.53 -22.99
N ALA A 86 -9.00 -7.36 -22.38
CA ALA A 86 -10.22 -6.59 -22.63
C ALA A 86 -10.29 -6.11 -24.10
N MET A 87 -9.17 -5.73 -24.71
CA MET A 87 -9.13 -5.38 -26.13
C MET A 87 -9.41 -6.59 -27.02
N ASP A 88 -8.85 -7.76 -26.69
CA ASP A 88 -9.14 -9.01 -27.40
C ASP A 88 -10.61 -9.42 -27.25
N ASP A 89 -11.25 -9.18 -26.10
CA ASP A 89 -12.70 -9.41 -25.93
C ASP A 89 -13.54 -8.42 -26.75
N ILE A 90 -13.14 -7.15 -26.81
CA ILE A 90 -13.84 -6.08 -27.54
C ILE A 90 -13.74 -6.30 -29.06
N PHE A 91 -12.58 -6.71 -29.56
CA PHE A 91 -12.27 -6.76 -30.99
C PHE A 91 -12.14 -8.17 -31.58
N GLY A 92 -11.92 -9.21 -30.76
CA GLY A 92 -11.72 -10.59 -31.18
C GLY A 92 -12.99 -11.37 -31.54
N ALA A 93 -14.18 -10.83 -31.26
CA ALA A 93 -15.46 -11.44 -31.67
C ALA A 93 -15.80 -11.25 -33.17
N GLY A 94 -14.90 -10.67 -33.96
CA GLY A 94 -15.12 -10.33 -35.38
C GLY A 94 -14.56 -11.31 -36.41
N GLU A 95 -13.76 -12.30 -36.02
CA GLU A 95 -13.24 -13.31 -36.96
C GLU A 95 -14.04 -14.61 -36.85
N ASN A 96 -15.25 -14.63 -37.42
CA ASN A 96 -15.98 -15.81 -37.92
C ASN A 96 -17.39 -15.38 -38.38
N ALA A 97 -17.48 -14.76 -39.55
CA ALA A 97 -18.70 -14.66 -40.35
C ALA A 97 -18.36 -14.66 -41.83
#